data_AF-A0A2N3C9K8-F1
#
_entry.id   AF-A0A2N3C9K8-F1
#
_cell.length_a   1.000
_cell.length_b   1.000
_cell.length_c   1.000
_cell.angle_alpha   90.00
_cell.angle_beta   90.00
_cell.angle_gamma   90.00
#
_symmetry.space_group_name_H-M   'P 1'
#
loop_
_entity.id
_entity.type
_entity.pdbx_description
1 polymer ?
#
loop_
_entity_poly.entity_id
_entity_poly.type
_entity_poly.pdbx_seq_one_letter_code
_entity_poly.pdbx_strand_id
1 'polypeptide(L)'
;MGPLSRLTRPLDSDRIEGRFGSRSGGDGGASASTPLSRRLAQRAPITRHAKSTRRGEAITDLRQRATVKVHYFDHARGGASALKAHTRYLARDAASREDLTQGAETPALEIETPEAGARAHADYLARGGTPESVFFDRDAEGIDGGTRAEAWAKSDKRHFRIILAPEEGERLRDLTGYTREVMARAEAELGTRFSWVAVNHHDTGHAHTHIILRGRRANGQDLILPRDFIRHRMREIARDVATDWLGRRTPEQEREALDREVTRHGPTRLDRMLEARMSESRMIKAGGLQGPGNDPHLAAALRARAKELHRLGLASEVRRGVLQFEPGWQDRLKAMELHLDIRKKLMAQRQVAQQVERERLARRLSRKGLER
;
A
#
# COMPACT_ATOMS: atom_id res chain seq x y z
N MET A 1 -33.09 -39.53 22.23
CA MET A 1 -34.14 -38.48 22.26
C MET A 1 -33.52 -37.21 22.84
N GLY A 2 -33.60 -36.09 22.12
CA GLY A 2 -33.25 -34.73 22.59
C GLY A 2 -31.88 -34.20 22.14
N PRO A 3 -31.74 -32.92 21.69
CA PRO A 3 -31.00 -32.60 20.47
C PRO A 3 -29.79 -31.66 20.61
N LEU A 4 -28.96 -31.69 19.55
CA LEU A 4 -27.80 -30.85 19.25
C LEU A 4 -28.18 -29.37 19.04
N SER A 5 -27.38 -28.45 19.57
CA SER A 5 -27.42 -27.02 19.19
C SER A 5 -26.07 -26.54 18.66
N ARG A 6 -26.02 -26.35 17.34
CA ARG A 6 -25.01 -25.58 16.60
C ARG A 6 -25.36 -24.09 16.72
N LEU A 7 -24.42 -23.25 17.14
CA LEU A 7 -24.53 -21.79 17.03
C LEU A 7 -23.34 -21.26 16.22
N THR A 8 -23.46 -21.36 14.90
CA THR A 8 -22.70 -20.54 13.95
C THR A 8 -23.49 -19.26 13.70
N ARG A 9 -22.96 -18.10 14.12
CA ARG A 9 -23.52 -16.79 13.75
C ARG A 9 -23.03 -16.42 12.33
N PRO A 10 -23.93 -16.04 11.41
CA PRO A 10 -23.56 -15.56 10.08
C PRO A 10 -23.02 -14.13 10.12
N LEU A 11 -22.07 -13.86 9.20
CA LEU A 11 -21.49 -12.56 8.93
C LEU A 11 -22.46 -11.74 8.06
N ASP A 12 -22.96 -10.63 8.58
CA ASP A 12 -23.72 -9.65 7.80
C ASP A 12 -22.80 -8.95 6.79
N SER A 13 -23.08 -9.20 5.51
CA SER A 13 -22.51 -8.48 4.38
C SER A 13 -23.56 -7.53 3.82
N ASP A 14 -23.53 -6.26 4.23
CA ASP A 14 -24.36 -5.23 3.62
C ASP A 14 -23.84 -4.90 2.21
N ARG A 15 -24.50 -5.56 1.25
CA ARG A 15 -24.38 -5.40 -0.19
C ARG A 15 -25.38 -4.33 -0.63
N ILE A 16 -24.87 -3.13 -0.96
CA ILE A 16 -25.69 -2.05 -1.51
C ILE A 16 -25.99 -2.36 -2.99
N GLU A 17 -27.14 -2.96 -3.26
CA GLU A 17 -27.79 -2.99 -4.58
C GLU A 17 -28.82 -1.86 -4.66
N GLY A 18 -28.53 -0.84 -5.47
CA GLY A 18 -29.46 0.23 -5.79
C GLY A 18 -30.33 -0.16 -6.99
N ARG A 19 -31.61 -0.42 -6.71
CA ARG A 19 -32.65 -0.81 -7.67
C ARG A 19 -33.04 0.38 -8.56
N PHE A 20 -32.92 0.21 -9.87
CA PHE A 20 -33.45 1.13 -10.89
C PHE A 20 -34.99 1.08 -10.88
N GLY A 21 -35.63 2.23 -10.73
CA GLY A 21 -37.07 2.41 -10.93
C GLY A 21 -37.31 3.52 -11.96
N SER A 22 -37.75 3.13 -13.15
CA SER A 22 -38.25 4.02 -14.19
C SER A 22 -39.62 4.56 -13.82
N ARG A 23 -39.86 5.87 -14.02
CA ARG A 23 -41.17 6.38 -14.44
C ARG A 23 -41.06 7.79 -15.01
N SER A 24 -41.88 8.01 -16.03
CA SER A 24 -41.88 9.07 -17.03
C SER A 24 -42.83 10.23 -16.70
N GLY A 25 -42.43 11.44 -17.13
CA GLY A 25 -43.31 12.44 -17.77
C GLY A 25 -44.06 13.43 -16.87
N GLY A 26 -43.90 14.74 -17.16
CA GLY A 26 -44.82 15.79 -16.71
C GLY A 26 -44.17 17.15 -16.52
N ASP A 27 -44.53 18.08 -17.40
CA ASP A 27 -43.99 19.42 -17.70
C ASP A 27 -44.31 20.55 -16.68
N GLY A 28 -43.57 21.66 -16.78
CA GLY A 28 -44.05 23.02 -16.46
C GLY A 28 -43.70 23.65 -15.10
N GLY A 29 -42.96 24.77 -15.12
CA GLY A 29 -43.02 25.78 -14.04
C GLY A 29 -41.73 26.55 -13.76
N ALA A 30 -41.58 27.71 -14.40
CA ALA A 30 -40.48 28.66 -14.18
C ALA A 30 -40.58 29.39 -12.83
N SER A 31 -39.44 29.65 -12.19
CA SER A 31 -39.25 30.80 -11.30
C SER A 31 -37.78 31.21 -11.25
N ALA A 32 -37.57 32.51 -11.23
CA ALA A 32 -36.32 33.20 -11.48
C ALA A 32 -35.56 33.57 -10.18
N SER A 33 -34.32 34.02 -10.41
CA SER A 33 -33.41 34.75 -9.51
C SER A 33 -32.43 33.94 -8.63
N THR A 34 -31.14 33.98 -8.98
CA THR A 34 -30.16 34.91 -8.35
C THR A 34 -28.81 34.82 -9.11
N PRO A 35 -28.21 35.94 -9.56
CA PRO A 35 -27.00 35.96 -10.37
C PRO A 35 -25.74 36.00 -9.49
N LEU A 36 -25.42 34.89 -8.81
CA LEU A 36 -24.18 34.77 -8.03
C LEU A 36 -23.41 33.48 -8.29
N SER A 37 -24.04 32.53 -9.00
CA SER A 37 -23.45 31.24 -9.40
C SER A 37 -22.63 31.30 -10.70
N ARG A 38 -22.65 32.43 -11.43
CA ARG A 38 -21.98 32.56 -12.74
C ARG A 38 -20.57 33.18 -12.68
N ARG A 39 -20.12 33.68 -11.53
CA ARG A 39 -18.77 34.30 -11.37
C ARG A 39 -17.72 33.42 -10.67
N LEU A 40 -18.07 32.23 -10.17
CA LEU A 40 -17.10 31.26 -9.65
C LEU A 40 -16.63 30.21 -10.67
N ALA A 41 -17.14 30.25 -11.90
CA ALA A 41 -16.79 29.31 -12.98
C ALA A 41 -15.59 29.76 -13.84
N GLN A 42 -14.84 30.78 -13.41
CA GLN A 42 -13.75 31.39 -14.21
C GLN A 42 -12.35 31.36 -13.55
N ARG A 43 -12.08 30.42 -12.63
CA ARG A 43 -10.68 30.16 -12.20
C ARG A 43 -10.38 28.67 -12.16
N ALA A 44 -9.38 28.31 -12.97
CA ALA A 44 -8.76 27.01 -13.21
C ALA A 44 -9.59 25.99 -14.02
N PRO A 45 -9.15 25.61 -15.24
CA PRO A 45 -9.76 24.49 -15.95
C PRO A 45 -9.42 23.18 -15.22
N ILE A 46 -10.43 22.52 -14.68
CA ILE A 46 -10.35 21.10 -14.36
C ILE A 46 -10.20 20.39 -15.71
N THR A 47 -8.97 20.00 -16.06
CA THR A 47 -8.72 19.14 -17.21
C THR A 47 -9.34 17.78 -16.92
N ARG A 48 -10.59 17.62 -17.35
CA ARG A 48 -11.20 16.29 -17.53
C ARG A 48 -10.37 15.59 -18.60
N HIS A 49 -9.47 14.70 -18.19
CA HIS A 49 -8.83 13.75 -19.10
C HIS A 49 -9.91 12.81 -19.64
N ALA A 50 -10.59 13.25 -20.70
CA ALA A 50 -11.38 12.38 -21.53
C ALA A 50 -10.45 11.30 -22.12
N LYS A 51 -10.87 10.03 -22.02
CA LYS A 51 -10.23 8.90 -22.69
C LYS A 51 -10.31 9.13 -24.20
N SER A 52 -9.31 9.81 -24.75
CA SER A 52 -9.06 9.82 -26.19
C SER A 52 -8.41 8.49 -26.55
N THR A 53 -9.23 7.46 -26.79
CA THR A 53 -8.79 6.28 -27.53
C THR A 53 -8.67 6.64 -29.01
N ARG A 54 -7.61 7.35 -29.39
CA ARG A 54 -7.15 7.34 -30.79
C ARG A 54 -6.45 6.01 -31.02
N ARG A 55 -6.97 5.24 -31.98
CA ARG A 55 -6.37 4.03 -32.52
C ARG A 55 -5.15 4.48 -33.35
N GLY A 56 -3.96 4.33 -32.80
CA GLY A 56 -2.71 4.72 -33.46
C GLY A 56 -1.65 5.01 -32.41
N GLU A 57 -0.62 4.16 -32.36
CA GLU A 57 0.49 4.18 -31.41
C GLU A 57 0.08 4.02 -29.94
N ALA A 58 0.21 2.79 -29.43
CA ALA A 58 0.26 2.58 -27.98
C ALA A 58 1.55 3.22 -27.47
N ILE A 59 1.50 4.52 -27.18
CA ILE A 59 2.52 5.18 -26.36
C ILE A 59 2.48 4.42 -25.04
N THR A 60 3.42 3.49 -24.87
CA THR A 60 3.66 2.84 -23.60
C THR A 60 3.89 3.96 -22.59
N ASP A 61 3.11 4.00 -21.51
CA ASP A 61 3.25 5.03 -20.49
C ASP A 61 4.61 4.84 -19.80
N LEU A 62 5.64 5.52 -20.31
CA LEU A 62 7.03 5.43 -19.87
C LEU A 62 7.28 6.13 -18.53
N ARG A 63 6.25 6.61 -17.84
CA ARG A 63 6.41 7.11 -16.48
C ARG A 63 6.79 5.98 -15.54
N GLN A 64 7.58 6.31 -14.54
CA GLN A 64 7.84 5.43 -13.40
C GLN A 64 6.51 4.95 -12.80
N ARG A 65 6.53 3.77 -12.16
CA ARG A 65 5.35 3.25 -11.45
C ARG A 65 5.50 3.46 -9.96
N ALA A 66 4.35 3.60 -9.31
CA ALA A 66 4.24 3.66 -7.87
C ALA A 66 2.97 2.92 -7.46
N THR A 67 3.06 2.23 -6.32
CA THR A 67 1.92 1.65 -5.63
C THR A 67 1.50 2.60 -4.52
N VAL A 68 0.21 2.91 -4.50
CA VAL A 68 -0.41 3.65 -3.39
C VAL A 68 -1.57 2.81 -2.87
N LYS A 69 -1.53 2.49 -1.57
CA LYS A 69 -2.64 1.85 -0.85
C LYS A 69 -3.17 2.83 0.18
N VAL A 70 -4.46 3.09 0.17
CA VAL A 70 -5.11 3.99 1.13
C VAL A 70 -6.16 3.20 1.90
N HIS A 71 -6.09 3.28 3.23
CA HIS A 71 -7.04 2.67 4.14
C HIS A 71 -7.72 3.75 4.98
N TYR A 72 -9.04 3.65 5.09
CA TYR A 72 -9.87 4.53 5.93
C TYR A 72 -10.10 3.87 7.29
N PHE A 73 -9.99 4.65 8.37
CA PHE A 73 -10.27 4.20 9.72
C PHE A 73 -11.17 5.18 10.45
N ASP A 74 -12.30 4.67 10.94
CA ASP A 74 -13.22 5.41 11.79
C ASP A 74 -12.87 5.22 13.28
N HIS A 75 -13.00 6.29 14.07
CA HIS A 75 -12.70 6.29 15.50
C HIS A 75 -13.93 6.03 16.38
N ALA A 76 -15.15 5.96 15.83
CA ALA A 76 -16.39 5.74 16.57
C ALA A 76 -16.43 4.42 17.39
N ARG A 77 -15.49 3.48 17.18
CA ARG A 77 -15.38 2.20 17.91
C ARG A 77 -13.99 1.93 18.50
N GLY A 78 -13.38 2.93 19.14
CA GLY A 78 -12.13 2.72 19.90
C GLY A 78 -10.84 2.75 19.06
N GLY A 79 -10.84 3.48 17.93
CA GLY A 79 -9.70 3.51 17.00
C GLY A 79 -8.40 4.11 17.57
N ALA A 80 -8.42 4.75 18.74
CA ALA A 80 -7.23 5.35 19.36
C ALA A 80 -6.20 4.32 19.83
N SER A 81 -6.63 3.22 20.46
CA SER A 81 -5.72 2.14 20.88
C SER A 81 -5.13 1.40 19.68
N ALA A 82 -5.92 1.20 18.62
CA ALA A 82 -5.48 0.59 17.37
C ALA A 82 -4.50 1.47 16.57
N LEU A 83 -4.63 2.80 16.65
CA LEU A 83 -3.66 3.72 16.05
C LEU A 83 -2.36 3.75 16.86
N LYS A 84 -2.43 3.79 18.20
CA LYS A 84 -1.27 3.68 19.09
C LYS A 84 -0.46 2.41 18.87
N ALA A 85 -1.12 1.26 18.75
CA ALA A 85 -0.44 0.01 18.47
C ALA A 85 0.24 0.03 17.09
N HIS A 86 -0.39 0.67 16.11
CA HIS A 86 0.15 0.79 14.77
C HIS A 86 1.35 1.73 14.68
N THR A 87 1.29 2.91 15.31
CA THR A 87 2.41 3.87 15.34
C THR A 87 3.63 3.27 16.02
N ARG A 88 3.44 2.54 17.13
CA ARG A 88 4.53 1.80 17.79
C ARG A 88 5.11 0.70 16.90
N TYR A 89 4.27 -0.03 16.17
CA TYR A 89 4.74 -1.03 15.21
C TYR A 89 5.60 -0.38 14.12
N LEU A 90 5.12 0.71 13.52
CA LEU A 90 5.80 1.46 12.48
C LEU A 90 7.17 1.98 12.94
N ALA A 91 7.18 2.67 14.09
CA ALA A 91 8.40 3.19 14.70
C ALA A 91 9.46 2.11 14.89
N ARG A 92 9.03 0.96 15.44
CA ARG A 92 9.93 -0.14 15.74
C ARG A 92 10.44 -0.83 14.48
N ASP A 93 9.57 -1.04 13.50
CA ASP A 93 9.93 -1.71 12.24
C ASP A 93 10.90 -0.85 11.40
N ALA A 94 10.86 0.47 11.57
CA ALA A 94 11.86 1.40 11.04
C ALA A 94 13.17 1.35 11.85
N ALA A 95 13.11 1.48 13.17
CA ALA A 95 14.29 1.53 14.04
C ALA A 95 15.11 0.22 14.05
N SER A 96 14.45 -0.95 13.97
CA SER A 96 15.12 -2.26 14.05
C SER A 96 16.03 -2.56 12.85
N ARG A 97 16.10 -1.69 11.84
CA ARG A 97 16.77 -2.00 10.56
C ARG A 97 17.73 -0.92 10.05
N GLU A 98 17.60 0.34 10.49
CA GLU A 98 18.64 1.37 10.29
C GLU A 98 19.98 1.00 10.97
N ASP A 99 19.95 0.28 12.10
CA ASP A 99 21.18 -0.20 12.76
C ASP A 99 21.95 -1.28 11.97
N LEU A 100 21.36 -1.87 10.91
CA LEU A 100 22.07 -2.79 10.02
C LEU A 100 22.86 -2.06 8.92
N THR A 101 22.57 -0.79 8.65
CA THR A 101 23.25 -0.01 7.60
C THR A 101 24.39 0.87 8.14
N GLN A 102 24.48 1.11 9.45
CA GLN A 102 25.54 1.93 10.07
C GLN A 102 26.63 1.16 10.83
N GLY A 103 26.63 -0.18 10.77
CA GLY A 103 27.61 -1.02 11.49
C GLY A 103 28.33 -2.02 10.58
N ALA A 104 29.02 -1.54 9.54
CA ALA A 104 30.02 -2.37 8.87
C ALA A 104 31.35 -2.27 9.63
N GLU A 105 31.90 -3.45 9.94
CA GLU A 105 33.19 -3.74 10.58
C GLU A 105 33.20 -3.82 12.12
N THR A 106 33.06 -5.05 12.65
CA THR A 106 33.97 -5.60 13.67
C THR A 106 33.85 -7.12 13.74
N PRO A 107 34.96 -7.83 14.07
CA PRO A 107 35.18 -9.21 13.66
C PRO A 107 34.53 -10.23 14.60
N ALA A 108 34.41 -11.46 14.08
CA ALA A 108 33.98 -12.63 14.84
C ALA A 108 34.82 -12.80 16.11
N LEU A 109 34.24 -12.49 17.26
CA LEU A 109 34.75 -12.87 18.56
C LEU A 109 33.63 -13.57 19.33
N GLU A 110 33.94 -14.78 19.75
CA GLU A 110 33.10 -15.67 20.55
C GLU A 110 32.63 -14.95 21.82
N ILE A 111 31.31 -14.85 22.01
CA ILE A 111 30.74 -14.28 23.23
C ILE A 111 30.52 -15.41 24.22
N GLU A 112 31.47 -15.56 25.15
CA GLU A 112 31.24 -16.28 26.39
C GLU A 112 30.51 -15.38 27.39
N THR A 113 29.39 -15.91 27.89
CA THR A 113 28.52 -15.46 28.99
C THR A 113 27.32 -14.52 28.68
N PRO A 114 26.11 -14.84 29.20
CA PRO A 114 24.87 -14.08 29.00
C PRO A 114 24.85 -12.65 29.55
N GLU A 115 25.76 -12.32 30.48
CA GLU A 115 25.78 -11.03 31.19
C GLU A 115 26.48 -9.92 30.39
N ALA A 116 27.49 -10.28 29.57
CA ALA A 116 28.14 -9.35 28.64
C ALA A 116 27.20 -8.91 27.50
N GLY A 117 26.36 -9.83 27.00
CA GLY A 117 25.33 -9.52 26.00
C GLY A 117 24.22 -8.59 26.53
N ALA A 118 23.92 -8.63 27.83
CA ALA A 118 22.92 -7.76 28.46
C ALA A 118 23.43 -6.32 28.63
N ARG A 119 24.74 -6.13 28.85
CA ARG A 119 25.37 -4.80 28.96
C ARG A 119 25.51 -4.14 27.58
N ALA A 120 25.93 -4.90 26.57
CA ALA A 120 25.95 -4.44 25.18
C ALA A 120 24.54 -4.07 24.66
N HIS A 121 23.50 -4.80 25.08
CA HIS A 121 22.10 -4.51 24.73
C HIS A 121 21.54 -3.27 25.47
N ALA A 122 22.01 -2.99 26.69
CA ALA A 122 21.65 -1.77 27.43
C ALA A 122 22.34 -0.53 26.84
N ASP A 123 23.61 -0.65 26.44
CA ASP A 123 24.33 0.40 25.72
C ASP A 123 23.76 0.61 24.30
N TYR A 124 23.22 -0.43 23.65
CA TYR A 124 22.48 -0.35 22.39
C TYR A 124 21.16 0.42 22.53
N LEU A 125 20.38 0.16 23.58
CA LEU A 125 19.17 0.93 23.91
C LEU A 125 19.45 2.39 24.33
N ALA A 126 20.69 2.69 24.74
CA ALA A 126 21.14 4.04 25.09
C ALA A 126 21.80 4.78 23.91
N ARG A 127 22.23 4.07 22.84
CA ARG A 127 22.91 4.64 21.67
C ARG A 127 22.06 4.66 20.39
N GLY A 128 21.00 3.84 20.29
CA GLY A 128 19.99 3.91 19.23
C GLY A 128 18.90 4.91 19.61
N GLY A 129 18.62 5.88 18.73
CA GLY A 129 17.64 6.95 18.98
C GLY A 129 16.30 6.44 19.49
N THR A 130 15.61 7.27 20.29
CA THR A 130 14.29 6.90 20.81
C THR A 130 13.35 6.52 19.65
N PRO A 131 12.51 5.48 19.78
CA PRO A 131 11.53 5.08 18.74
C PRO A 131 10.59 6.21 18.30
N GLU A 132 10.56 7.30 19.05
CA GLU A 132 9.77 8.50 18.83
C GLU A 132 10.41 9.47 17.81
N SER A 133 11.67 9.27 17.38
CA SER A 133 12.40 10.16 16.47
C SER A 133 12.53 9.69 15.01
N VAL A 134 11.82 8.64 14.60
CA VAL A 134 11.88 8.13 13.21
C VAL A 134 10.79 8.70 12.30
N PHE A 135 9.84 9.45 12.87
CA PHE A 135 8.78 10.07 12.08
C PHE A 135 9.22 11.42 11.52
N PHE A 136 8.65 11.75 10.37
CA PHE A 136 8.74 13.08 9.77
C PHE A 136 7.36 13.58 9.35
N ASP A 137 7.25 14.88 9.14
CA ASP A 137 6.11 15.51 8.48
C ASP A 137 6.59 16.38 7.32
N ARG A 138 5.74 17.33 6.91
CA ARG A 138 6.06 18.29 5.86
C ARG A 138 7.34 19.07 6.16
N ASP A 139 7.50 19.52 7.40
CA ASP A 139 8.40 20.60 7.77
C ASP A 139 9.57 20.11 8.64
N ALA A 140 9.40 19.00 9.36
CA ALA A 140 10.38 18.49 10.30
C ALA A 140 10.60 16.97 10.20
N GLU A 141 11.76 16.53 10.65
CA GLU A 141 12.14 15.14 10.90
C GLU A 141 12.38 14.97 12.40
N GLY A 142 12.42 13.73 12.90
CA GLY A 142 12.63 13.51 14.34
C GLY A 142 11.42 13.89 15.21
N ILE A 143 10.21 13.93 14.64
CA ILE A 143 9.01 14.34 15.37
C ILE A 143 8.39 13.16 16.13
N ASP A 144 7.74 13.44 17.27
CA ASP A 144 6.90 12.44 17.94
C ASP A 144 5.58 12.23 17.18
N GLY A 145 5.66 11.44 16.11
CA GLY A 145 4.51 11.07 15.29
C GLY A 145 3.51 10.18 16.02
N GLY A 146 3.97 9.39 17.00
CA GLY A 146 3.14 8.52 17.81
C GLY A 146 2.13 9.31 18.63
N THR A 147 2.61 10.27 19.43
CA THR A 147 1.75 11.12 20.28
C THR A 147 0.82 11.99 19.44
N ARG A 148 1.28 12.55 18.31
CA ARG A 148 0.43 13.33 17.40
C ARG A 148 -0.72 12.50 16.84
N ALA A 149 -0.43 11.29 16.34
CA ALA A 149 -1.44 10.39 15.83
C ALA A 149 -2.43 9.94 16.92
N GLU A 150 -1.95 9.67 18.14
CA GLU A 150 -2.82 9.38 19.29
C GLU A 150 -3.75 10.54 19.63
N ALA A 151 -3.25 11.78 19.61
CA ALA A 151 -4.06 12.96 19.84
C ALA A 151 -5.17 13.09 18.79
N TRP A 152 -4.85 12.89 17.51
CA TRP A 152 -5.85 12.89 16.43
C TRP A 152 -6.91 11.80 16.63
N ALA A 153 -6.51 10.61 17.07
CA ALA A 153 -7.45 9.52 17.29
C ALA A 153 -8.48 9.79 18.40
N LYS A 154 -8.14 10.65 19.36
CA LYS A 154 -9.02 11.06 20.46
C LYS A 154 -9.96 12.19 20.03
N SER A 155 -9.47 13.11 19.19
CA SER A 155 -10.22 14.34 18.82
C SER A 155 -10.96 14.25 17.50
N ASP A 156 -10.51 13.41 16.57
CA ASP A 156 -11.01 13.36 15.21
C ASP A 156 -11.87 12.12 14.99
N LYS A 157 -12.84 12.22 14.07
CA LYS A 157 -13.71 11.10 13.73
C LYS A 157 -13.00 9.99 12.97
N ARG A 158 -11.91 10.31 12.26
CA ARG A 158 -11.23 9.38 11.36
C ARG A 158 -9.77 9.76 11.09
N HIS A 159 -9.04 8.81 10.52
CA HIS A 159 -7.76 9.05 9.85
C HIS A 159 -7.63 8.14 8.62
N PHE A 160 -6.64 8.44 7.80
CA PHE A 160 -6.25 7.62 6.66
C PHE A 160 -4.85 7.06 6.89
N ARG A 161 -4.63 5.82 6.48
CA ARG A 161 -3.29 5.23 6.42
C ARG A 161 -2.94 5.00 4.96
N ILE A 162 -1.82 5.55 4.54
CA ILE A 162 -1.37 5.48 3.16
C ILE A 162 -0.03 4.73 3.16
N ILE A 163 0.11 3.78 2.24
CA ILE A 163 1.38 3.16 1.91
C ILE A 163 1.76 3.68 0.53
N LEU A 164 2.91 4.35 0.45
CA LEU A 164 3.48 4.89 -0.77
C LEU A 164 4.74 4.10 -1.10
N ALA A 165 4.73 3.38 -2.22
CA ALA A 165 5.84 2.51 -2.63
C ALA A 165 6.19 2.77 -4.11
N PRO A 166 7.21 3.58 -4.42
CA PRO A 166 7.74 3.66 -5.78
C PRO A 166 8.34 2.31 -6.20
N GLU A 167 8.15 1.89 -7.45
CA GLU A 167 8.61 0.58 -7.93
C GLU A 167 10.14 0.45 -7.89
N GLU A 168 10.83 1.55 -8.18
CA GLU A 168 12.28 1.69 -8.18
C GLU A 168 12.75 2.47 -6.94
N GLY A 169 12.11 2.22 -5.79
CA GLY A 169 12.33 2.96 -4.55
C GLY A 169 13.78 2.94 -4.04
N GLU A 170 14.52 1.85 -4.30
CA GLU A 170 15.95 1.74 -3.95
C GLU A 170 16.84 2.73 -4.70
N ARG A 171 16.38 3.22 -5.86
CA ARG A 171 17.10 4.22 -6.66
C ARG A 171 16.81 5.66 -6.20
N LEU A 172 15.79 5.85 -5.36
CA LEU A 172 15.52 7.14 -4.73
C LEU A 172 16.48 7.31 -3.56
N ARG A 173 17.43 8.25 -3.70
CA ARG A 173 18.37 8.61 -2.63
C ARG A 173 17.71 9.27 -1.43
N ASP A 174 16.55 9.91 -1.65
CA ASP A 174 15.79 10.62 -0.63
C ASP A 174 14.30 10.27 -0.75
N LEU A 175 13.88 9.24 0.01
CA LEU A 175 12.48 8.80 0.06
C LEU A 175 11.59 9.78 0.87
N THR A 176 12.18 10.52 1.81
CA THR A 176 11.51 11.55 2.59
C THR A 176 11.09 12.71 1.69
N GLY A 177 12.02 13.25 0.90
CA GLY A 177 11.77 14.31 -0.09
C GLY A 177 10.77 13.87 -1.15
N TYR A 178 10.91 12.66 -1.70
CA TYR A 178 9.91 12.07 -2.60
C TYR A 178 8.51 12.08 -1.97
N THR A 179 8.38 11.62 -0.71
CA THR A 179 7.10 11.59 0.00
C THR A 179 6.53 12.99 0.20
N ARG A 180 7.36 13.94 0.65
CA ARG A 180 6.96 15.34 0.86
C ARG A 180 6.41 15.95 -0.42
N GLU A 181 7.06 15.72 -1.56
CA GLU A 181 6.61 16.25 -2.83
C GLU A 181 5.30 15.60 -3.31
N VAL A 182 5.17 14.27 -3.18
CA VAL A 182 3.90 13.59 -3.46
C VAL A 182 2.76 14.17 -2.63
N MET A 183 2.98 14.38 -1.33
CA MET A 183 2.00 14.97 -0.44
C MET A 183 1.70 16.43 -0.80
N ALA A 184 2.70 17.23 -1.17
CA ALA A 184 2.51 18.62 -1.59
C ALA A 184 1.70 18.74 -2.88
N ARG A 185 1.97 17.90 -3.89
CA ARG A 185 1.17 17.88 -5.13
C ARG A 185 -0.25 17.37 -4.88
N ALA A 186 -0.43 16.42 -3.97
CA ALA A 186 -1.74 15.94 -3.54
C ALA A 186 -2.56 17.02 -2.81
N GLU A 187 -1.93 17.85 -1.98
CA GLU A 187 -2.54 19.02 -1.34
C GLU A 187 -2.97 20.06 -2.38
N ALA A 188 -2.13 20.33 -3.38
CA ALA A 188 -2.41 21.27 -4.45
C ALA A 188 -3.62 20.83 -5.30
N GLU A 189 -3.67 19.55 -5.70
CA GLU A 189 -4.79 18.98 -6.46
C GLU A 189 -6.12 19.09 -5.70
N LEU A 190 -6.11 18.85 -4.38
CA LEU A 190 -7.32 18.93 -3.55
C LEU A 190 -7.61 20.33 -2.99
N GLY A 191 -6.74 21.31 -3.27
CA GLY A 191 -6.86 22.69 -2.78
C GLY A 191 -6.92 22.79 -1.25
N THR A 192 -6.27 21.88 -0.53
CA THR A 192 -6.32 21.86 0.93
C THR A 192 -5.04 21.30 1.53
N ARG A 193 -4.59 21.91 2.63
CA ARG A 193 -3.42 21.45 3.38
C ARG A 193 -3.74 20.20 4.18
N PHE A 194 -2.81 19.25 4.18
CA PHE A 194 -2.89 18.06 4.99
C PHE A 194 -2.09 18.23 6.29
N SER A 195 -2.52 17.49 7.32
CA SER A 195 -1.71 17.22 8.51
C SER A 195 -1.42 15.72 8.51
N TRP A 196 -0.16 15.36 8.42
CA TRP A 196 0.26 13.97 8.32
C TRP A 196 1.59 13.76 9.03
N VAL A 197 1.85 12.51 9.39
CA VAL A 197 3.16 12.04 9.87
C VAL A 197 3.50 10.78 9.09
N ALA A 198 4.77 10.54 8.83
CA ALA A 198 5.22 9.42 8.02
C ALA A 198 6.51 8.79 8.55
N VAL A 199 6.76 7.56 8.12
CA VAL A 199 8.00 6.82 8.37
C VAL A 199 8.39 6.03 7.12
N ASN A 200 9.69 5.99 6.82
CA ASN A 200 10.25 5.26 5.69
C ASN A 200 10.70 3.86 6.11
N HIS A 201 10.63 2.92 5.18
CA HIS A 201 11.19 1.58 5.31
C HIS A 201 11.97 1.26 4.04
N HIS A 202 13.24 0.87 4.20
CA HIS A 202 14.13 0.54 3.07
C HIS A 202 14.33 -0.98 2.91
N ASP A 203 14.13 -1.79 3.96
CA ASP A 203 14.65 -3.18 3.97
C ASP A 203 13.60 -4.29 3.80
N THR A 204 12.39 -4.00 3.30
CA THR A 204 11.33 -5.01 3.07
C THR A 204 11.33 -5.60 1.65
N GLY A 205 12.45 -5.51 0.94
CA GLY A 205 12.59 -5.91 -0.46
C GLY A 205 12.09 -4.87 -1.47
N HIS A 206 11.42 -3.81 -1.00
CA HIS A 206 11.08 -2.59 -1.74
C HIS A 206 10.94 -1.41 -0.76
N ALA A 207 11.67 -0.33 -1.00
CA ALA A 207 11.54 0.90 -0.23
C ALA A 207 10.12 1.50 -0.32
N HIS A 208 9.53 1.81 0.83
CA HIS A 208 8.18 2.36 0.92
C HIS A 208 7.98 3.21 2.19
N THR A 209 6.99 4.10 2.14
CA THR A 209 6.66 5.02 3.23
C THR A 209 5.26 4.75 3.74
N HIS A 210 5.14 4.63 5.06
CA HIS A 210 3.87 4.62 5.77
C HIS A 210 3.50 6.02 6.20
N ILE A 211 2.31 6.49 5.83
CA ILE A 211 1.83 7.85 6.12
C ILE A 211 0.51 7.75 6.87
N ILE A 212 0.42 8.42 8.01
CA ILE A 212 -0.83 8.62 8.76
C ILE A 212 -1.30 10.03 8.46
N LEU A 213 -2.43 10.13 7.75
CA LEU A 213 -3.06 11.38 7.37
C LEU A 213 -4.26 11.67 8.27
N ARG A 214 -4.23 12.82 8.94
CA ARG A 214 -5.30 13.31 9.80
C ARG A 214 -6.61 13.46 9.02
N GLY A 215 -7.72 13.02 9.59
CA GLY A 215 -9.05 13.12 8.98
C GLY A 215 -9.71 14.50 9.06
N ARG A 216 -8.95 15.55 9.38
CA ARG A 216 -9.44 16.90 9.66
C ARG A 216 -8.56 17.95 9.00
N ARG A 217 -9.19 18.96 8.41
CA ARG A 217 -8.56 20.12 7.77
C ARG A 217 -8.17 21.17 8.83
N ALA A 218 -7.32 22.12 8.42
CA ALA A 218 -6.90 23.24 9.29
C ALA A 218 -8.06 24.12 9.77
N ASN A 219 -9.13 24.27 8.97
CA ASN A 219 -10.34 25.01 9.34
C ASN A 219 -11.26 24.23 10.30
N GLY A 220 -10.81 23.09 10.83
CA GLY A 220 -11.57 22.25 11.75
C GLY A 220 -12.66 21.41 11.09
N GLN A 221 -12.85 21.49 9.78
CA GLN A 221 -13.77 20.63 9.06
C GLN A 221 -13.16 19.27 8.78
N ASP A 222 -14.04 18.32 8.55
CA ASP A 222 -13.76 16.97 8.15
C ASP A 222 -13.00 16.90 6.81
N LEU A 223 -11.86 16.21 6.76
CA LEU A 223 -11.17 15.92 5.51
C LEU A 223 -11.95 14.83 4.76
N ILE A 224 -12.28 15.11 3.51
CA ILE A 224 -12.96 14.21 2.60
C ILE A 224 -12.06 14.05 1.39
N LEU A 225 -11.62 12.81 1.14
CA LEU A 225 -10.85 12.45 -0.04
C LEU A 225 -11.82 11.84 -1.06
N PRO A 226 -12.03 12.47 -2.24
CA PRO A 226 -12.91 11.93 -3.27
C PRO A 226 -12.49 10.53 -3.69
N ARG A 227 -13.46 9.68 -4.01
CA ARG A 227 -13.20 8.29 -4.40
C ARG A 227 -12.25 8.19 -5.60
N ASP A 228 -12.44 9.03 -6.61
CA ASP A 228 -11.60 9.04 -7.82
C ASP A 228 -10.18 9.53 -7.53
N PHE A 229 -10.03 10.43 -6.55
CA PHE A 229 -8.73 10.89 -6.09
C PHE A 229 -7.94 9.74 -5.46
N ILE A 230 -8.58 8.97 -4.56
CA ILE A 230 -7.98 7.79 -3.94
C ILE A 230 -7.68 6.70 -4.99
N ARG A 231 -8.62 6.46 -5.91
CA ARG A 231 -8.54 5.35 -6.86
C ARG A 231 -7.49 5.58 -7.96
N HIS A 232 -7.32 6.82 -8.40
CA HIS A 232 -6.53 7.14 -9.58
C HIS A 232 -5.48 8.22 -9.30
N ARG A 233 -5.91 9.41 -8.86
CA ARG A 233 -5.06 10.62 -8.87
C ARG A 233 -3.86 10.53 -7.94
N MET A 234 -4.01 10.01 -6.72
CA MET A 234 -2.88 9.88 -5.79
C MET A 234 -1.75 9.03 -6.37
N ARG A 235 -2.10 7.96 -7.10
CA ARG A 235 -1.11 7.13 -7.78
C ARG A 235 -0.48 7.86 -8.96
N GLU A 236 -1.25 8.60 -9.73
CA GLU A 236 -0.73 9.37 -10.86
C GLU A 236 0.27 10.43 -10.40
N ILE A 237 -0.04 11.15 -9.32
CA ILE A 237 0.88 12.10 -8.69
C ILE A 237 2.18 11.40 -8.26
N ALA A 238 2.08 10.26 -7.56
CA ALA A 238 3.25 9.49 -7.15
C ALA A 238 4.12 9.03 -8.32
N ARG A 239 3.51 8.68 -9.46
CA ARG A 239 4.20 8.30 -10.69
C ARG A 239 4.87 9.49 -11.38
N ASP A 240 4.20 10.62 -11.40
CA ASP A 240 4.74 11.86 -11.99
C ASP A 240 5.96 12.32 -11.21
N VAL A 241 5.87 12.41 -9.87
CA VAL A 241 7.02 12.75 -9.01
C VAL A 241 8.17 11.75 -9.19
N ALA A 242 7.87 10.44 -9.23
CA ALA A 242 8.92 9.44 -9.42
C ALA A 242 9.60 9.59 -10.79
N THR A 243 8.85 9.96 -11.82
CA THR A 243 9.37 10.20 -13.17
C THR A 243 10.22 11.46 -13.22
N ASP A 244 9.81 12.52 -12.52
CA ASP A 244 10.56 13.77 -12.45
C ASP A 244 11.93 13.55 -11.76
N TRP A 245 11.99 12.66 -10.77
CA TRP A 245 13.21 12.36 -10.01
C TRP A 245 14.13 11.32 -10.69
N LEU A 246 13.55 10.24 -11.22
CA LEU A 246 14.32 9.10 -11.75
C LEU A 246 14.42 9.09 -13.27
N GLY A 247 13.74 10.01 -13.95
CA GLY A 247 13.55 10.01 -15.39
C GLY A 247 12.50 8.99 -15.84
N ARG A 248 12.28 8.94 -17.16
CA ARG A 248 11.40 7.96 -17.80
C ARG A 248 11.96 6.54 -17.63
N ARG A 249 11.05 5.58 -17.58
CA ARG A 249 11.36 4.17 -17.53
C ARG A 249 12.06 3.71 -18.81
N THR A 250 13.13 2.95 -18.65
CA THR A 250 13.84 2.32 -19.79
C THR A 250 13.20 0.99 -20.20
N PRO A 251 13.46 0.50 -21.43
CA PRO A 251 13.02 -0.82 -21.86
C PRO A 251 13.49 -1.96 -20.94
N GLU A 252 14.72 -1.86 -20.41
CA GLU A 252 15.31 -2.85 -19.50
C GLU A 252 14.52 -2.93 -18.19
N GLN A 253 14.17 -1.78 -17.61
CA GLN A 253 13.35 -1.71 -16.41
C GLN A 253 11.95 -2.29 -16.62
N GLU A 254 11.35 -2.09 -17.81
CA GLU A 254 10.06 -2.70 -18.14
C GLU A 254 10.17 -4.22 -18.25
N ARG A 255 11.26 -4.73 -18.84
CA ARG A 255 11.54 -6.16 -18.91
C ARG A 255 11.71 -6.78 -17.52
N GLU A 256 12.52 -6.17 -16.66
CA GLU A 256 12.73 -6.66 -15.29
C GLU A 256 11.43 -6.68 -14.46
N ALA A 257 10.54 -5.70 -14.66
CA ALA A 257 9.24 -5.74 -14.00
C ALA A 257 8.30 -6.78 -14.58
N LEU A 258 8.33 -7.03 -15.89
CA LEU A 258 7.61 -8.15 -16.47
C LEU A 258 8.06 -9.48 -15.84
N ASP A 259 9.36 -9.68 -15.67
CA ASP A 259 9.91 -10.89 -15.05
C ASP A 259 9.49 -11.03 -13.57
N ARG A 260 9.48 -9.92 -12.81
CA ARG A 260 8.92 -9.89 -11.44
C ARG A 260 7.43 -10.23 -11.42
N GLU A 261 6.65 -9.71 -12.35
CA GLU A 261 5.21 -10.00 -12.44
C GLU A 261 4.93 -11.46 -12.82
N VAL A 262 5.74 -12.05 -13.69
CA VAL A 262 5.61 -13.46 -14.11
C VAL A 262 5.59 -14.38 -12.89
N THR A 263 6.50 -14.18 -11.95
CA THR A 263 6.72 -15.09 -10.79
C THR A 263 5.88 -14.74 -9.56
N ARG A 264 5.13 -13.63 -9.59
CA ARG A 264 4.36 -13.16 -8.42
C ARG A 264 3.23 -14.11 -8.04
N HIS A 265 3.21 -14.61 -6.81
CA HIS A 265 2.09 -15.39 -6.25
C HIS A 265 0.91 -14.49 -5.82
N GLY A 266 0.39 -13.70 -6.75
CA GLY A 266 -0.73 -12.80 -6.57
C GLY A 266 -1.11 -12.12 -7.88
N PRO A 267 -2.25 -11.41 -7.94
CA PRO A 267 -2.71 -10.77 -9.18
C PRO A 267 -1.73 -9.72 -9.74
N THR A 268 -1.59 -9.68 -11.06
CA THR A 268 -0.71 -8.78 -11.83
C THR A 268 -1.46 -8.19 -13.03
N ARG A 269 -0.81 -7.32 -13.83
CA ARG A 269 -1.44 -6.88 -15.10
C ARG A 269 -1.41 -7.99 -16.15
N LEU A 270 -0.44 -8.90 -16.11
CA LEU A 270 -0.37 -10.03 -17.04
C LEU A 270 -1.63 -10.90 -16.92
N ASP A 271 -2.14 -11.09 -15.70
CA ASP A 271 -3.38 -11.83 -15.43
C ASP A 271 -4.60 -11.19 -16.10
N ARG A 272 -4.74 -9.86 -16.00
CA ARG A 272 -5.82 -9.10 -16.68
C ARG A 272 -5.69 -9.15 -18.20
N MET A 273 -4.46 -9.17 -18.71
CA MET A 273 -4.18 -9.28 -20.14
C MET A 273 -4.47 -10.68 -20.69
N LEU A 274 -4.19 -11.72 -19.91
CA LEU A 274 -4.54 -13.10 -20.22
C LEU A 274 -6.06 -13.26 -20.23
N GLU A 275 -6.75 -12.77 -19.20
CA GLU A 275 -8.21 -12.79 -19.12
C GLU A 275 -8.87 -12.11 -20.32
N ALA A 276 -8.40 -10.92 -20.71
CA ALA A 276 -8.94 -10.21 -21.87
C ALA A 276 -8.75 -10.96 -23.20
N ARG A 277 -7.91 -12.00 -23.24
CA ARG A 277 -7.64 -12.85 -24.40
C ARG A 277 -8.26 -14.26 -24.27
N MET A 278 -8.92 -14.56 -23.16
CA MET A 278 -9.57 -15.85 -22.95
C MET A 278 -10.77 -16.02 -23.86
N SER A 279 -10.97 -17.24 -24.36
CA SER A 279 -12.25 -17.65 -24.94
C SER A 279 -13.33 -17.81 -23.85
N GLU A 280 -14.59 -17.92 -24.25
CA GLU A 280 -15.70 -18.31 -23.36
C GLU A 280 -15.44 -19.62 -22.60
N SER A 281 -14.69 -20.54 -23.24
CA SER A 281 -14.26 -21.80 -22.65
C SER A 281 -13.05 -21.70 -21.69
N ARG A 282 -12.56 -20.48 -21.41
CA ARG A 282 -11.37 -20.18 -20.57
C ARG A 282 -10.07 -20.81 -21.08
N MET A 283 -9.95 -20.96 -22.39
CA MET A 283 -8.76 -21.54 -23.02
C MET A 283 -7.87 -20.46 -23.61
N ILE A 284 -6.56 -20.65 -23.51
CA ILE A 284 -5.54 -19.80 -24.12
C ILE A 284 -4.51 -20.69 -24.85
N LYS A 285 -4.24 -20.39 -26.12
CA LYS A 285 -3.09 -20.95 -26.85
C LYS A 285 -1.84 -20.15 -26.47
N ALA A 286 -0.98 -20.71 -25.62
CA ALA A 286 0.21 -20.02 -25.12
C ALA A 286 1.13 -19.57 -26.27
N GLY A 287 1.34 -20.40 -27.29
CA GLY A 287 2.19 -20.05 -28.44
C GLY A 287 1.68 -18.88 -29.29
N GLY A 288 0.38 -18.55 -29.23
CA GLY A 288 -0.23 -17.46 -29.98
C GLY A 288 -0.31 -16.13 -29.22
N LEU A 289 0.15 -16.08 -27.98
CA LEU A 289 0.08 -14.87 -27.15
C LEU A 289 1.01 -13.79 -27.71
N GLN A 290 0.42 -12.64 -28.04
CA GLN A 290 1.10 -11.44 -28.53
C GLN A 290 0.81 -10.25 -27.60
N GLY A 291 1.84 -9.44 -27.36
CA GLY A 291 1.71 -8.14 -26.68
C GLY A 291 1.01 -7.12 -27.59
N PRO A 292 0.34 -6.09 -27.03
CA PRO A 292 -0.06 -4.92 -27.82
C PRO A 292 1.16 -4.33 -28.55
N GLY A 293 0.99 -3.91 -29.80
CA GLY A 293 2.08 -3.37 -30.61
C GLY A 293 3.16 -4.39 -31.01
N ASN A 294 2.89 -5.69 -30.87
CA ASN A 294 3.82 -6.78 -31.18
C ASN A 294 5.12 -6.79 -30.34
N ASP A 295 5.06 -6.27 -29.10
CA ASP A 295 6.17 -6.31 -28.15
C ASP A 295 6.58 -7.77 -27.81
N PRO A 296 7.79 -8.22 -28.21
CA PRO A 296 8.25 -9.58 -27.97
C PRO A 296 8.46 -9.91 -26.49
N HIS A 297 8.87 -8.93 -25.67
CA HIS A 297 9.15 -9.13 -24.25
C HIS A 297 7.86 -9.35 -23.48
N LEU A 298 6.85 -8.51 -23.73
CA LEU A 298 5.53 -8.69 -23.15
C LEU A 298 4.86 -10.00 -23.60
N ALA A 299 5.03 -10.38 -24.87
CA ALA A 299 4.55 -11.67 -25.36
C ALA A 299 5.23 -12.84 -24.62
N ALA A 300 6.55 -12.77 -24.40
CA ALA A 300 7.27 -13.77 -23.62
C ALA A 300 6.80 -13.82 -22.16
N ALA A 301 6.58 -12.66 -21.54
CA ALA A 301 6.08 -12.56 -20.17
C ALA A 301 4.66 -13.13 -20.03
N LEU A 302 3.75 -12.89 -20.99
CA LEU A 302 2.41 -13.49 -20.99
C LEU A 302 2.49 -15.03 -21.08
N ARG A 303 3.38 -15.56 -21.92
CA ARG A 303 3.62 -17.01 -22.03
C ARG A 303 4.17 -17.59 -20.74
N ALA A 304 5.18 -16.94 -20.17
CA ALA A 304 5.80 -17.37 -18.92
C ALA A 304 4.80 -17.31 -17.76
N ARG A 305 3.99 -16.25 -17.68
CA ARG A 305 2.93 -16.11 -16.68
C ARG A 305 1.87 -17.19 -16.81
N ALA A 306 1.42 -17.51 -18.02
CA ALA A 306 0.43 -18.57 -18.22
C ALA A 306 0.97 -19.94 -17.76
N LYS A 307 2.24 -20.24 -18.04
CA LYS A 307 2.93 -21.42 -17.51
C LYS A 307 3.04 -21.41 -15.98
N GLU A 308 3.31 -20.25 -15.39
CA GLU A 308 3.36 -20.10 -13.94
C GLU A 308 1.99 -20.35 -13.28
N LEU A 309 0.91 -19.79 -13.85
CA LEU A 309 -0.45 -20.05 -13.37
C LEU A 309 -0.82 -21.54 -13.50
N HIS A 310 -0.35 -22.23 -14.55
CA HIS A 310 -0.46 -23.68 -14.64
C HIS A 310 0.31 -24.40 -13.51
N ARG A 311 1.55 -24.00 -13.24
CA ARG A 311 2.37 -24.54 -12.14
C ARG A 311 1.72 -24.36 -10.76
N LEU A 312 0.99 -23.25 -10.58
CA LEU A 312 0.22 -22.95 -9.36
C LEU A 312 -1.10 -23.72 -9.27
N GLY A 313 -1.44 -24.56 -10.25
CA GLY A 313 -2.71 -25.30 -10.28
C GLY A 313 -3.94 -24.43 -10.58
N LEU A 314 -3.73 -23.25 -11.19
CA LEU A 314 -4.78 -22.32 -11.59
C LEU A 314 -5.22 -22.51 -13.05
N ALA A 315 -4.45 -23.31 -13.80
CA ALA A 315 -4.76 -23.74 -15.14
C ALA A 315 -4.26 -25.18 -15.36
N SER A 316 -4.82 -25.89 -16.33
CA SER A 316 -4.42 -27.22 -16.77
C SER A 316 -4.15 -27.24 -18.27
N GLU A 317 -3.12 -27.97 -18.70
CA GLU A 317 -2.85 -28.18 -20.13
C GLU A 317 -3.79 -29.25 -20.68
N VAL A 318 -4.70 -28.85 -21.57
CA VAL A 318 -5.68 -29.76 -22.20
C VAL A 318 -5.16 -30.36 -23.49
N ARG A 319 -4.27 -29.63 -24.18
CA ARG A 319 -3.54 -30.04 -25.40
C ARG A 319 -2.22 -29.29 -25.43
N ARG A 320 -1.24 -29.78 -26.20
CA ARG A 320 0.08 -29.16 -26.34
C ARG A 320 -0.03 -27.65 -26.60
N GLY A 321 0.43 -26.84 -25.65
CA GLY A 321 0.43 -25.37 -25.71
C GLY A 321 -0.93 -24.70 -25.53
N VAL A 322 -1.96 -25.43 -25.12
CA VAL A 322 -3.31 -24.93 -24.85
C VAL A 322 -3.65 -25.14 -23.37
N LEU A 323 -3.75 -24.03 -22.64
CA LEU A 323 -4.07 -24.03 -21.22
C LEU A 323 -5.55 -23.69 -21.04
N GLN A 324 -6.26 -24.49 -20.27
CA GLN A 324 -7.60 -24.18 -19.77
C GLN A 324 -7.50 -23.71 -18.33
N PHE A 325 -8.11 -22.57 -18.03
CA PHE A 325 -8.07 -21.99 -16.69
C PHE A 325 -9.25 -22.47 -15.86
N GLU A 326 -8.96 -22.71 -14.58
CA GLU A 326 -9.95 -23.14 -13.60
C GLU A 326 -11.02 -22.05 -13.39
N PRO A 327 -12.29 -22.44 -13.15
CA PRO A 327 -13.29 -21.50 -12.66
C PRO A 327 -12.81 -20.82 -11.37
N GLY A 328 -12.90 -19.49 -11.29
CA GLY A 328 -12.48 -18.72 -10.11
C GLY A 328 -10.95 -18.67 -9.89
N TRP A 329 -10.14 -18.95 -10.92
CA TRP A 329 -8.66 -18.89 -10.80
C TRP A 329 -8.13 -17.56 -10.26
N GLN A 330 -8.79 -16.44 -10.59
CA GLN A 330 -8.42 -15.10 -10.11
C GLN A 330 -8.66 -14.94 -8.61
N ASP A 331 -9.78 -15.46 -8.11
CA ASP A 331 -10.11 -15.43 -6.68
C ASP A 331 -9.13 -16.30 -5.88
N ARG A 332 -8.77 -17.47 -6.43
CA ARG A 332 -7.73 -18.33 -5.85
C ARG A 332 -6.37 -17.63 -5.83
N LEU A 333 -5.98 -16.97 -6.92
CA LEU A 333 -4.73 -16.20 -6.99
C LEU A 333 -4.71 -15.03 -5.99
N LYS A 334 -5.85 -14.35 -5.82
CA LYS A 334 -6.02 -13.29 -4.81
C LYS A 334 -5.97 -13.85 -3.38
N ALA A 335 -6.52 -15.05 -3.16
CA ALA A 335 -6.40 -15.74 -1.88
C ALA A 335 -4.96 -16.15 -1.56
N MET A 336 -4.16 -16.53 -2.57
CA MET A 336 -2.72 -16.79 -2.39
C MET A 336 -1.97 -15.52 -1.93
N GLU A 337 -2.26 -14.36 -2.54
CA GLU A 337 -1.71 -13.06 -2.09
C GLU A 337 -2.11 -12.78 -0.64
N LEU A 338 -3.38 -12.96 -0.30
CA LEU A 338 -3.87 -12.76 1.07
C LEU A 338 -3.21 -13.71 2.07
N HIS A 339 -2.98 -14.97 1.70
CA HIS A 339 -2.34 -15.95 2.57
C HIS A 339 -0.88 -15.56 2.86
N LEU A 340 -0.15 -15.07 1.86
CA LEU A 340 1.20 -14.54 2.05
C LEU A 340 1.19 -13.32 2.99
N ASP A 341 0.22 -12.42 2.84
CA ASP A 341 0.06 -11.26 3.71
C ASP A 341 -0.27 -11.66 5.16
N ILE A 342 -1.17 -12.64 5.36
CA ILE A 342 -1.49 -13.19 6.69
C ILE A 342 -0.25 -13.82 7.32
N ARG A 343 0.51 -14.63 6.57
CA ARG A 343 1.72 -15.27 7.07
C ARG A 343 2.76 -14.23 7.48
N LYS A 344 2.98 -13.20 6.68
CA LYS A 344 3.86 -12.06 7.03
C LYS A 344 3.40 -11.39 8.32
N LYS A 345 2.10 -11.11 8.44
CA LYS A 345 1.52 -10.50 9.65
C LYS A 345 1.69 -11.37 10.90
N LEU A 346 1.46 -12.68 10.80
CA LEU A 346 1.63 -13.62 11.91
C LEU A 346 3.10 -13.72 12.35
N MET A 347 4.03 -13.76 11.39
CA MET A 347 5.46 -13.75 11.69
C MET A 347 5.88 -12.45 12.40
N ALA A 348 5.42 -11.30 11.90
CA ALA A 348 5.67 -10.01 12.55
C ALA A 348 5.09 -9.97 13.98
N GLN A 349 3.87 -10.47 14.19
CA GLN A 349 3.25 -10.56 15.52
C GLN A 349 4.02 -11.48 16.47
N ARG A 350 4.52 -12.63 15.98
CA ARG A 350 5.34 -13.55 16.77
C ARG A 350 6.64 -12.91 17.20
N GLN A 351 7.30 -12.17 16.29
CA GLN A 351 8.50 -11.40 16.60
C GLN A 351 8.21 -10.33 17.67
N VAL A 352 7.07 -9.62 17.59
CA VAL A 352 6.63 -8.70 18.66
C VAL A 352 6.51 -9.40 20.01
N ALA A 353 5.78 -10.51 20.05
CA ALA A 353 5.52 -11.23 21.29
C ALA A 353 6.81 -11.74 21.95
N GLN A 354 7.73 -12.30 21.16
CA GLN A 354 9.04 -12.77 21.65
C GLN A 354 9.88 -11.63 22.22
N GLN A 355 9.84 -10.45 21.59
CA GLN A 355 10.58 -9.28 22.04
C GLN A 355 10.01 -8.70 23.34
N VAL A 356 8.69 -8.62 23.46
CA VAL A 356 8.02 -8.18 24.71
C VAL A 356 8.35 -9.12 25.87
N GLU A 357 8.37 -10.43 25.64
CA GLU A 357 8.76 -11.40 26.66
C GLU A 357 10.24 -11.25 27.05
N ARG A 358 11.14 -11.01 26.08
CA ARG A 358 12.55 -10.70 26.37
C ARG A 358 12.71 -9.41 27.19
N GLU A 359 12.00 -8.34 26.86
CA GLU A 359 12.02 -7.08 27.61
C GLU A 359 11.47 -7.25 29.03
N ARG A 360 10.39 -8.02 29.21
CA ARG A 360 9.86 -8.37 30.54
C ARG A 360 10.87 -9.13 31.38
N LEU A 361 11.55 -10.11 30.77
CA LEU A 361 12.60 -10.87 31.43
C LEU A 361 13.77 -9.97 31.84
N ALA A 362 14.25 -9.11 30.94
CA ALA A 362 15.32 -8.16 31.21
C ALA A 362 14.96 -7.18 32.35
N ARG A 363 13.74 -6.63 32.36
CA ARG A 363 13.26 -5.77 33.45
C ARG A 363 13.18 -6.50 34.77
N ARG A 364 12.74 -7.76 34.78
CA ARG A 364 12.65 -8.59 35.99
C ARG A 364 14.03 -8.92 36.57
N LEU A 365 15.01 -9.17 35.71
CA LEU A 365 16.40 -9.43 36.10
C LEU A 365 17.08 -8.16 36.62
N SER A 366 16.88 -7.01 35.96
CA SER A 366 17.40 -5.71 36.42
C SER A 366 16.84 -5.28 37.78
N ARG A 367 15.54 -5.51 38.05
CA ARG A 367 14.93 -5.19 39.35
C ARG A 367 15.48 -6.03 40.50
N LYS A 368 15.77 -7.31 40.24
CA LYS A 368 16.38 -8.22 41.23
C LYS A 368 17.86 -7.91 41.51
N GLY A 369 18.55 -7.22 40.61
CA GLY A 369 19.94 -6.78 40.80
C GLY A 369 20.08 -5.49 41.61
N LEU A 370 19.01 -4.71 41.78
CA LEU A 370 18.97 -3.49 42.59
C LEU A 370 18.54 -3.74 44.05
N GLU A 371 18.06 -4.95 44.36
CA GLU A 371 17.64 -5.38 45.71
C GLU A 371 18.71 -6.23 46.42
N ARG A 372 19.92 -6.32 45.87
CA ARG A 372 21.12 -6.92 46.49
C ARG A 372 22.20 -5.85 46.60
#